data_AF-A0A852T4U1-F1
#
_entry.id   AF-A0A852T4U1-F1
#
_cell.length_a   1.000
_cell.length_b   1.000
_cell.length_c   1.000
_cell.angle_alpha   90.00
_cell.angle_beta   90.00
_cell.angle_gamma   90.00
#
_symmetry.space_group_name_H-M   'P 1'
#
loop_
_entity.id
_entity.type
_entity.pdbx_description
1 polymer ?
#
loop_
_entity_poly.entity_id
_entity_poly.type
_entity_poly.pdbx_seq_one_letter_code
_entity_poly.pdbx_strand_id
1 'polypeptide(L)'
;MNNRVFTVGSLIPGRLIVKHPAPERTERKIIKAEGIIVEQNGKRMEIYPVKGKLLDVALSQGEPIQYKCRKGTCGQCTVKVVKAPGLSFPNEQEKKKLKNEITNGYRLACQADIL
;
A
#
# COMPACT_ATOMS: atom_id res chain seq x y z
N MET A 1 -40.00 -53.44 22.65
CA MET A 1 -39.08 -53.42 21.50
C MET A 1 -39.51 -52.28 20.58
N ASN A 2 -38.72 -51.21 20.45
CA ASN A 2 -38.99 -50.13 19.49
C ASN A 2 -37.85 -50.06 18.46
N ASN A 3 -38.14 -50.45 17.23
CA ASN A 3 -37.22 -50.37 16.09
C ASN A 3 -37.00 -48.91 15.73
N ARG A 4 -35.78 -48.40 15.99
CA ARG A 4 -35.32 -47.13 15.45
C ARG A 4 -34.69 -47.40 14.09
N VAL A 5 -35.33 -46.90 13.03
CA VAL A 5 -34.82 -46.93 11.66
C VAL A 5 -33.63 -45.97 11.59
N PHE A 6 -32.44 -46.51 11.34
CA PHE A 6 -31.23 -45.73 11.08
C PHE A 6 -31.24 -45.28 9.62
N THR A 7 -31.56 -44.02 9.36
CA THR A 7 -31.45 -43.44 8.01
C THR A 7 -29.99 -43.11 7.74
N VAL A 8 -29.34 -43.97 6.96
CA VAL A 8 -27.98 -43.80 6.47
C VAL A 8 -27.95 -42.67 5.43
N GLY A 9 -27.08 -41.69 5.65
CA GLY A 9 -26.41 -40.82 4.68
C GLY A 9 -27.15 -40.42 3.40
N SER A 10 -27.65 -39.18 3.38
CA SER A 10 -27.76 -38.43 2.12
C SER A 10 -26.48 -37.63 1.92
N LEU A 11 -25.56 -38.18 1.12
CA LEU A 11 -24.43 -37.47 0.54
C LEU A 11 -24.96 -36.30 -0.30
N ILE A 12 -24.69 -35.07 0.12
CA ILE A 12 -24.95 -33.87 -0.69
C ILE A 12 -23.93 -33.87 -1.84
N PRO A 13 -24.36 -33.96 -3.11
CA PRO A 13 -23.43 -33.92 -4.23
C PRO A 13 -22.96 -32.48 -4.47
N GLY A 14 -21.62 -32.31 -4.50
CA GLY A 14 -20.95 -31.36 -5.38
C GLY A 14 -21.31 -29.89 -5.22
N ARG A 15 -20.91 -29.26 -4.10
CA ARG A 15 -20.68 -27.81 -4.10
C ARG A 15 -19.28 -27.55 -4.63
N LEU A 16 -19.16 -27.39 -5.93
CA LEU A 16 -17.98 -26.86 -6.60
C LEU A 16 -17.62 -25.52 -5.96
N ILE A 17 -16.55 -25.53 -5.16
CA ILE A 17 -15.87 -24.32 -4.72
C ILE A 17 -15.24 -23.77 -5.99
N VAL A 18 -15.91 -22.80 -6.60
CA VAL A 18 -15.27 -21.95 -7.61
C VAL A 18 -14.17 -21.21 -6.87
N LYS A 19 -12.94 -21.73 -6.97
CA LYS A 19 -11.73 -20.94 -6.74
C LYS A 19 -11.84 -19.79 -7.72
N HIS A 20 -12.30 -18.63 -7.25
CA HIS A 20 -11.99 -17.40 -7.97
C HIS A 20 -10.46 -17.38 -8.09
N PRO A 21 -9.89 -17.44 -9.30
CA PRO A 21 -8.49 -17.07 -9.43
C PRO A 21 -8.39 -15.65 -8.88
N ALA A 22 -7.54 -15.46 -7.88
CA ALA A 22 -7.07 -14.12 -7.52
C ALA A 22 -6.73 -13.41 -8.84
N PRO A 23 -7.13 -12.14 -9.02
CA PRO A 23 -7.03 -11.47 -10.30
C PRO A 23 -5.62 -11.66 -10.84
N GLU A 24 -5.55 -12.22 -12.05
CA GLU A 24 -4.33 -12.43 -12.81
C GLU A 24 -3.42 -11.24 -12.59
N ARG A 25 -2.29 -11.50 -11.94
CA ARG A 25 -1.17 -10.58 -11.90
C ARG A 25 -0.69 -10.48 -13.34
N THR A 26 -1.32 -9.58 -14.10
CA THR A 26 -0.81 -9.14 -15.39
C THR A 26 0.63 -8.77 -15.14
N GLU A 27 1.54 -9.50 -15.78
CA GLU A 27 2.97 -9.25 -15.83
C GLU A 27 3.18 -7.86 -16.42
N ARG A 28 3.01 -6.82 -15.60
CA ARG A 28 3.34 -5.46 -15.98
C ARG A 28 4.86 -5.41 -15.89
N LYS A 29 5.48 -5.52 -17.07
CA LYS A 29 6.86 -5.14 -17.38
C LYS A 29 7.47 -4.34 -16.23
N ILE A 30 8.38 -4.99 -15.49
CA ILE A 30 9.28 -4.33 -14.56
C ILE A 30 10.23 -3.51 -15.45
N ILE A 31 9.74 -2.37 -15.94
CA ILE A 31 10.63 -1.29 -16.35
C ILE A 31 11.48 -1.05 -15.10
N LYS A 32 12.80 -1.15 -15.22
CA LYS A 32 13.76 -0.77 -14.17
C LYS A 32 13.54 0.71 -13.83
N ALA A 33 12.46 1.00 -13.14
CA ALA A 33 12.17 2.30 -12.59
C ALA A 33 12.99 2.35 -11.32
N GLU A 34 13.93 3.29 -11.28
CA GLU A 34 14.83 3.46 -10.17
C GLU A 34 14.03 3.55 -8.85
N GLY A 35 14.49 2.86 -7.80
CA GLY A 35 13.80 2.83 -6.52
C GLY A 35 13.61 4.23 -5.93
N ILE A 36 12.45 4.46 -5.33
CA ILE A 36 12.18 5.64 -4.50
C ILE A 36 12.78 5.36 -3.12
N ILE A 37 13.77 6.15 -2.72
CA ILE A 37 14.41 6.06 -1.41
C ILE A 37 13.87 7.17 -0.52
N VAL A 38 13.25 6.77 0.58
CA VAL A 38 12.75 7.68 1.60
C VAL A 38 13.34 7.35 2.96
N GLU A 39 13.39 8.33 3.84
CA GLU A 39 13.85 8.16 5.22
C GLU A 39 12.79 8.69 6.19
N GLN A 40 12.49 7.92 7.22
CA GLN A 40 11.57 8.31 8.29
C GLN A 40 12.13 7.90 9.64
N ASN A 41 12.23 8.86 10.56
CA ASN A 41 12.76 8.62 11.92
C ASN A 41 14.14 7.91 11.91
N GLY A 42 15.00 8.25 10.95
CA GLY A 42 16.32 7.61 10.78
C GLY A 42 16.31 6.23 10.11
N LYS A 43 15.13 5.70 9.75
CA LYS A 43 15.01 4.47 8.97
C LYS A 43 14.88 4.79 7.49
N ARG A 44 15.85 4.32 6.69
CA ARG A 44 15.80 4.37 5.23
C ARG A 44 14.98 3.20 4.69
N MET A 45 14.09 3.48 3.75
CA MET A 45 13.19 2.52 3.11
C MET A 45 13.30 2.70 1.59
N GLU A 46 13.35 1.60 0.87
CA GLU A 46 13.38 1.57 -0.58
C GLU A 46 12.04 1.07 -1.10
N ILE A 47 11.37 1.93 -1.87
CA ILE A 47 10.04 1.69 -2.39
C ILE A 47 10.15 1.59 -3.90
N TYR A 48 9.67 0.49 -4.48
CA TYR A 48 9.60 0.40 -5.93
C TYR A 48 8.49 1.34 -6.43
N PRO A 49 8.78 2.22 -7.42
CA PRO A 49 7.80 3.16 -7.95
C PRO A 49 6.69 2.41 -8.69
N VAL A 50 5.58 2.19 -8.00
CA VAL A 50 4.35 1.65 -8.54
C VAL A 50 3.32 2.77 -8.53
N LYS A 51 2.53 2.88 -9.62
CA LYS A 51 1.47 3.89 -9.70
C LYS A 51 0.55 3.83 -8.49
N GLY A 52 0.35 4.98 -7.84
CA GLY A 52 -0.50 5.09 -6.66
C GLY A 52 0.09 6.00 -5.59
N LYS A 53 -0.51 5.97 -4.40
CA LYS A 53 -0.05 6.75 -3.25
C LYS A 53 1.22 6.13 -2.68
N LEU A 54 2.22 6.95 -2.38
CA LEU A 54 3.51 6.48 -1.87
C LEU A 54 3.35 5.66 -0.58
N LEU A 55 2.45 6.08 0.31
CA LEU A 55 2.12 5.32 1.52
C LEU A 55 1.56 3.92 1.20
N ASP A 56 0.54 3.84 0.33
CA ASP A 56 -0.11 2.55 0.05
C ASP A 56 0.85 1.59 -0.66
N VAL A 57 1.68 2.10 -1.57
CA VAL A 57 2.71 1.33 -2.25
C VAL A 57 3.76 0.81 -1.27
N ALA A 58 4.26 1.66 -0.37
CA ALA A 58 5.20 1.25 0.66
C ALA A 58 4.61 0.15 1.57
N LEU A 59 3.38 0.33 2.04
CA LEU A 59 2.70 -0.66 2.87
C LEU A 59 2.47 -1.98 2.13
N SER A 60 2.16 -1.91 0.83
CA SER A 60 2.00 -3.12 -0.01
C SER A 60 3.31 -3.91 -0.18
N GLN A 61 4.45 -3.21 -0.10
CA GLN A 61 5.79 -3.79 -0.18
C GLN A 61 6.32 -4.24 1.19
N GLY A 62 5.58 -3.98 2.28
CA GLY A 62 6.00 -4.33 3.64
C GLY A 62 6.93 -3.30 4.29
N GLU A 63 7.09 -2.12 3.69
CA GLU A 63 7.91 -1.05 4.26
C GLU A 63 7.20 -0.40 5.46
N PRO A 64 7.87 -0.29 6.63
CA PRO A 64 7.23 0.18 7.85
C PRO A 64 7.21 1.71 7.93
N ILE A 65 6.44 2.33 7.05
CA ILE A 65 6.12 3.76 7.14
C ILE A 65 5.13 3.96 8.28
N GLN A 66 5.45 4.88 9.19
CA GLN A 66 4.51 5.31 10.22
C GLN A 66 3.41 6.17 9.60
N TYR A 67 2.16 5.79 9.81
CA TYR A 67 1.00 6.56 9.38
C TYR A 67 -0.12 6.47 10.42
N LYS A 68 -1.06 7.42 10.36
CA LYS A 68 -2.23 7.43 11.26
C LYS A 68 -3.51 7.79 10.52
N CYS A 69 -3.55 8.98 9.95
CA CYS A 69 -4.79 9.56 9.43
C CYS A 69 -5.07 9.30 7.95
N ARG A 70 -4.04 9.09 7.11
CA ARG A 70 -4.11 9.01 5.64
C ARG A 70 -4.76 10.20 4.90
N LYS A 71 -5.17 11.24 5.62
CA LYS A 71 -5.87 12.43 5.11
C LYS A 71 -4.97 13.67 4.94
N GLY A 72 -3.67 13.58 5.19
CA GLY A 72 -2.74 14.72 5.11
C GLY A 72 -2.80 15.72 6.28
N THR A 73 -3.60 15.47 7.33
CA THR A 73 -3.80 16.42 8.45
C THR A 73 -2.87 16.20 9.66
N CYS A 74 -2.55 14.94 9.94
CA CYS A 74 -1.78 14.57 11.13
C CYS A 74 -0.27 14.81 10.98
N GLY A 75 0.31 14.53 9.81
CA GLY A 75 1.76 14.62 9.58
C GLY A 75 2.57 13.42 10.09
N GLN A 76 1.94 12.34 10.56
CA GLN A 76 2.70 11.16 11.01
C GLN A 76 3.46 10.48 9.87
N CYS A 77 2.91 10.55 8.65
CA CYS A 77 3.50 9.98 7.45
C CYS A 77 4.51 10.91 6.77
N THR A 78 5.09 11.85 7.52
CA THR A 78 6.18 12.70 7.01
C THR A 78 7.40 11.83 6.76
N VAL A 79 7.90 11.88 5.54
CA VAL A 79 9.11 11.18 5.11
C VAL A 79 10.04 12.16 4.42
N LYS A 80 11.33 12.00 4.63
CA LYS A 80 12.36 12.73 3.90
C LYS A 80 12.63 12.01 2.60
N VAL A 81 12.43 12.67 1.48
CA VAL A 81 12.71 12.10 0.16
C VAL A 81 14.19 12.26 -0.15
N VAL A 82 14.90 11.14 -0.26
CA VAL A 82 16.30 11.10 -0.71
C VAL A 82 16.35 10.96 -2.22
N LYS A 83 15.51 10.09 -2.78
CA LYS A 83 15.39 9.84 -4.21
C LYS A 83 13.93 9.51 -4.51
N ALA A 84 13.26 10.23 -5.41
CA ALA A 84 11.90 9.88 -5.82
C ALA A 84 11.66 10.16 -7.31
N PRO A 85 12.16 9.28 -8.20
CA PRO A 85 11.87 9.38 -9.62
C PRO A 85 10.36 9.23 -9.85
N GLY A 86 9.75 10.21 -10.53
CA GLY A 86 8.33 10.15 -10.88
C GLY A 86 7.36 10.47 -9.73
N LEU A 87 7.80 11.17 -8.69
CA LEU A 87 6.88 11.65 -7.65
C LEU A 87 6.13 12.92 -8.11
N SER A 88 4.86 13.02 -7.75
CA SER A 88 4.04 14.19 -7.99
C SER A 88 4.56 15.43 -7.24
N PHE A 89 4.15 16.60 -7.71
CA PHE A 89 4.46 17.87 -7.03
C PHE A 89 3.75 17.97 -5.66
N PRO A 90 4.31 18.76 -4.72
CA PRO A 90 3.67 18.96 -3.42
C PRO A 90 2.29 19.59 -3.51
N ASN A 91 1.32 18.94 -2.87
CA ASN A 91 -0.05 19.43 -2.80
C ASN A 91 -0.18 20.52 -1.72
N GLU A 92 -1.22 21.36 -1.82
CA GLU A 92 -1.50 22.45 -0.88
C GLU A 92 -1.67 21.96 0.57
N GLN A 93 -2.21 20.76 0.77
CA GLN A 93 -2.33 20.15 2.10
C GLN A 93 -0.97 19.90 2.75
N GLU A 94 -0.02 19.41 1.95
CA GLU A 94 1.34 19.18 2.42
C GLU A 94 2.02 20.50 2.73
N LYS A 95 1.89 21.50 1.85
CA LYS A 95 2.40 22.87 2.06
C LYS A 95 1.87 23.48 3.34
N LYS A 96 0.56 23.33 3.60
CA LYS A 96 -0.07 23.85 4.82
C LYS A 96 0.45 23.16 6.09
N LYS A 97 0.73 21.86 6.04
CA LYS A 97 1.16 21.08 7.20
C LYS A 97 2.66 21.18 7.47
N LEU A 98 3.48 20.97 6.44
CA LEU A 98 4.94 20.91 6.50
C LEU A 98 5.58 22.31 6.40
N LYS A 99 4.92 23.27 5.75
CA LYS A 99 5.42 24.65 5.57
C LYS A 99 6.87 24.63 5.04
N ASN A 100 7.84 25.02 5.88
CA ASN A 100 9.27 25.09 5.55
C ASN A 100 9.95 23.71 5.49
N GLU A 101 9.31 22.65 5.98
CA GLU A 101 9.87 21.29 5.90
C GLU A 101 9.81 20.75 4.46
N ILE A 102 8.87 21.21 3.64
CA ILE A 102 8.81 20.83 2.22
C ILE A 102 10.06 21.26 1.46
N THR A 103 10.59 22.45 1.75
CA THR A 103 11.84 22.93 1.13
C THR A 103 13.06 22.15 1.61
N ASN A 104 12.98 21.51 2.79
CA ASN A 104 14.01 20.62 3.31
C ASN A 104 13.91 19.18 2.75
N GLY A 105 13.01 18.94 1.78
CA GLY A 105 12.83 17.63 1.15
C GLY A 105 11.89 16.70 1.91
N TYR A 106 11.12 17.20 2.88
CA TYR A 106 10.07 16.41 3.54
C TYR A 106 8.78 16.42 2.72
N ARG A 107 8.12 15.26 2.64
CA ARG A 107 6.85 15.06 1.92
C ARG A 107 5.92 14.22 2.80
N LEU A 108 4.61 14.35 2.61
CA LEU A 108 3.64 13.47 3.27
C LEU A 108 3.41 12.25 2.38
N ALA A 109 3.85 11.07 2.81
CA ALA A 109 3.68 9.83 2.06
C ALA A 109 2.22 9.52 1.70
N CYS A 110 1.25 9.96 2.51
CA CYS A 110 -0.18 9.76 2.21
C CYS A 110 -0.78 10.71 1.16
N GLN A 111 -0.08 11.79 0.81
CA GLN A 111 -0.52 12.75 -0.20
C GLN A 111 0.37 12.72 -1.46
N ALA A 112 1.59 12.20 -1.34
CA ALA A 112 2.48 12.01 -2.47
C ALA A 112 1.98 10.87 -3.37
N ASP A 113 1.87 11.17 -4.66
CA ASP A 113 1.48 10.23 -5.71
C ASP A 113 2.69 9.88 -6.57
N ILE A 114 2.78 8.62 -6.96
CA ILE A 114 3.77 8.10 -7.90
C ILE A 114 3.10 8.03 -9.28
N LEU A 115 3.68 8.73 -10.26
CA LEU A 115 3.15 8.93 -11.62
C LEU A 115 3.54 7.81 -12.59
#